data_AF-A0A7S0CVU9-F1
#
_entry.id   AF-A0A7S0CVU9-F1
#
_cell.length_a   1.000
_cell.length_b   1.000
_cell.length_c   1.000
_cell.angle_alpha   90.00
_cell.angle_beta   90.00
_cell.angle_gamma   90.00
#
_symmetry.space_group_name_H-M   'P 1'
#
loop_
_entity.id
_entity.type
_entity.pdbx_description
1 polymer ?
#
loop_
_entity_poly.entity_id
_entity_poly.type
_entity_poly.pdbx_seq_one_letter_code
_entity_poly.pdbx_strand_id
1 'polypeptide(L)'
;SLALARGKKTCFNCGGDDHAARECKAPNSNFKFAVCFTCGETGHLVRDCPSNKQGIYINGGACKICKGTDHLAMHCPSKDKCLRCGEKGHVSTACPKENSGKYVPPKKVRAGRGAAPGENKRGGGDDLEDDFEEELGEAVKPALKRKTESDGDGDGDGDGD
;
A
#
# COMPACT_ATOMS: atom_id res chain seq x y z
N SER A 1 -6.68 -5.02 27.59
CA SER A 1 -6.56 -5.07 26.12
C SER A 1 -5.59 -3.99 25.67
N LEU A 2 -4.36 -4.34 25.27
CA LEU A 2 -3.43 -3.37 24.67
C LEU A 2 -3.85 -3.12 23.22
N ALA A 3 -4.47 -1.98 22.96
CA ALA A 3 -4.59 -1.48 21.60
C ALA A 3 -3.18 -1.12 21.10
N LEU A 4 -2.65 -1.88 20.14
CA LEU A 4 -1.44 -1.46 19.42
C LEU A 4 -1.74 -0.12 18.76
N ALA A 5 -1.23 0.97 19.34
CA ALA A 5 -1.25 2.27 18.70
C ALA A 5 -0.66 2.12 17.31
N ARG A 6 -1.48 2.36 16.27
CA ARG A 6 -0.99 2.43 14.89
C ARG A 6 0.14 3.45 14.88
N GLY A 7 1.36 3.00 14.59
CA GLY A 7 2.56 3.84 14.61
C GLY A 7 2.32 5.15 13.87
N LYS A 8 2.78 6.25 14.47
CA LYS A 8 2.64 7.61 13.92
C LYS A 8 3.16 7.60 12.48
N LYS A 9 2.33 8.02 11.53
CA LYS A 9 2.68 8.01 10.10
C LYS A 9 3.52 9.25 9.80
N THR A 10 4.83 9.12 9.87
CA THR A 10 5.75 10.20 9.46
C THR A 10 5.81 10.30 7.93
N CYS A 11 5.66 11.51 7.42
CA CYS A 11 5.85 11.85 6.02
C CYS A 11 7.33 11.69 5.66
N PHE A 12 7.64 10.75 4.77
CA PHE A 12 9.00 10.48 4.33
C PHE A 12 9.64 11.62 3.53
N ASN A 13 8.84 12.58 3.03
CA ASN A 13 9.33 13.73 2.27
C ASN A 13 9.75 14.91 3.17
N CYS A 14 8.95 15.28 4.17
CA CYS A 14 9.22 16.46 5.00
C CYS A 14 9.44 16.17 6.50
N GLY A 15 9.22 14.93 6.95
CA GLY A 15 9.37 14.53 8.35
C GLY A 15 8.18 14.87 9.25
N GLY A 16 7.14 15.54 8.73
CA GLY A 16 5.92 15.84 9.51
C GLY A 16 5.06 14.59 9.74
N ASP A 17 4.31 14.53 10.83
CA ASP A 17 3.50 13.37 11.24
C ASP A 17 1.99 13.51 10.94
N ASP A 18 1.58 14.65 10.39
CA ASP A 18 0.18 15.01 10.12
C ASP A 18 -0.38 14.43 8.81
N HIS A 19 0.48 14.03 7.86
CA HIS A 19 0.05 13.64 6.50
C HIS A 19 0.88 12.53 5.88
N ALA A 20 0.32 11.84 4.87
CA ALA A 20 1.08 10.90 4.06
C ALA A 20 1.96 11.64 3.04
N ALA A 21 3.07 11.02 2.59
CA ALA A 21 3.96 11.61 1.60
C ALA A 21 3.27 12.04 0.28
N ARG A 22 2.14 11.41 -0.07
CA ARG A 22 1.32 11.78 -1.24
C ARG A 22 0.59 13.11 -1.09
N GLU A 23 0.33 13.53 0.14
CA GLU A 23 -0.39 14.75 0.51
C GLU A 23 0.58 15.86 0.94
N CYS A 24 1.88 15.59 0.88
CA CYS A 24 2.92 16.53 1.27
C CYS A 24 2.97 17.70 0.28
N LYS A 25 2.82 18.93 0.80
CA LYS A 25 2.91 20.18 0.04
C LYS A 25 4.33 20.77 0.01
N ALA A 26 5.25 20.22 0.80
CA ALA A 26 6.65 20.61 0.76
C ALA A 26 7.28 20.18 -0.58
N PRO A 27 8.32 20.89 -1.06
CA PRO A 27 9.06 20.46 -2.25
C PRO A 27 9.62 19.04 -2.07
N ASN A 28 9.80 18.32 -3.18
CA ASN A 28 10.37 16.98 -3.14
C ASN A 28 11.81 17.04 -2.61
N SER A 29 12.03 16.45 -1.44
CA SER A 29 13.33 16.40 -0.79
C SER A 29 14.18 15.21 -1.26
N ASN A 30 13.67 14.38 -2.17
CA ASN A 30 14.13 13.02 -2.46
C ASN A 30 13.97 12.07 -1.28
N PHE A 31 12.85 12.20 -0.56
CA PHE A 31 12.50 11.32 0.56
C PHE A 31 13.58 11.23 1.64
N LYS A 32 14.14 12.37 2.07
CA LYS A 32 15.23 12.41 3.06
C LYS A 32 14.91 11.71 4.38
N PHE A 33 13.63 11.58 4.71
CA PHE A 33 13.15 10.97 5.94
C PHE A 33 12.67 9.52 5.73
N ALA A 34 12.76 8.98 4.50
CA ALA A 34 12.48 7.57 4.26
C ALA A 34 13.56 6.70 4.89
N VAL A 35 13.15 5.62 5.54
CA VAL A 35 14.02 4.52 5.94
C VAL A 35 13.98 3.48 4.83
N CYS A 36 15.14 3.11 4.29
CA CYS A 36 15.26 2.07 3.28
C CYS A 36 14.96 0.70 3.89
N PHE A 37 14.00 -0.02 3.32
CA PHE A 37 13.66 -1.36 3.79
C PHE A 37 14.71 -2.43 3.46
N THR A 38 15.70 -2.11 2.63
CA THR A 38 16.76 -3.06 2.23
C THR A 38 17.99 -2.95 3.12
N CYS A 39 18.51 -1.74 3.38
CA CYS A 39 19.69 -1.53 4.20
C CYS A 39 19.41 -0.94 5.59
N GLY A 40 18.19 -0.46 5.84
CA GLY A 40 17.82 0.20 7.10
C GLY A 40 18.28 1.65 7.24
N GLU A 41 19.05 2.18 6.28
CA GLU A 41 19.53 3.56 6.32
C GLU A 41 18.45 4.56 5.91
N THR A 42 18.52 5.78 6.44
CA THR A 42 17.62 6.88 6.08
C THR A 42 18.12 7.66 4.87
N GLY A 43 17.19 8.25 4.11
CA GLY A 43 17.50 9.24 3.08
C GLY A 43 17.29 8.76 1.65
N HIS A 44 16.85 7.52 1.44
CA HIS A 44 16.56 6.98 0.12
C HIS A 44 15.45 5.93 0.17
N LEU A 45 14.79 5.71 -0.97
CA LEU A 45 13.86 4.59 -1.15
C LEU A 45 14.60 3.33 -1.60
N VAL A 46 13.96 2.17 -1.49
CA VAL A 46 14.52 0.88 -1.95
C VAL A 46 15.03 0.93 -3.41
N ARG A 47 14.38 1.71 -4.29
CA ARG A 47 14.80 1.89 -5.68
C ARG A 47 16.18 2.54 -5.82
N ASP A 48 16.49 3.46 -4.93
CA ASP A 48 17.70 4.29 -4.97
C ASP A 48 18.78 3.77 -4.02
N CYS A 49 18.55 2.60 -3.42
CA CYS A 49 19.47 1.99 -2.47
C CYS A 49 20.71 1.43 -3.19
N PRO A 50 21.94 1.89 -2.85
CA PRO A 50 23.17 1.46 -3.51
C PRO A 50 23.48 -0.03 -3.28
N SER A 51 23.02 -0.58 -2.16
CA SER A 51 23.21 -1.98 -1.78
C SER A 51 22.13 -2.91 -2.32
N ASN A 52 21.12 -2.39 -3.04
CA ASN A 52 19.99 -3.18 -3.48
C ASN A 52 20.29 -3.99 -4.75
N LYS A 53 20.72 -5.23 -4.55
CA LYS A 53 21.00 -6.19 -5.63
C LYS A 53 19.73 -6.80 -6.26
N GLN A 54 18.57 -6.67 -5.61
CA GLN A 54 17.32 -7.37 -5.99
C GLN A 54 16.33 -6.49 -6.78
N GLY A 55 16.64 -5.20 -6.97
CA GLY A 55 15.75 -4.23 -7.61
C GLY A 55 14.54 -3.88 -6.73
N ILE A 56 13.44 -3.40 -7.30
CA ILE A 56 12.31 -2.90 -6.48
C ILE A 56 11.58 -4.03 -5.71
N TYR A 57 11.88 -5.29 -6.01
CA TYR A 57 11.25 -6.45 -5.41
C TYR A 57 12.04 -6.92 -4.18
N ILE A 58 11.65 -6.43 -2.99
CA ILE A 58 12.34 -6.67 -1.70
C ILE A 58 12.44 -8.16 -1.35
N ASN A 59 11.39 -8.95 -1.61
CA ASN A 59 11.37 -10.40 -1.36
C ASN A 59 11.92 -11.23 -2.53
N GLY A 60 12.64 -10.59 -3.44
CA GLY A 60 13.03 -11.16 -4.72
C GLY A 60 11.86 -11.29 -5.68
N GLY A 61 12.20 -11.57 -6.94
CA GLY A 61 11.26 -11.68 -8.04
C GLY A 61 11.49 -10.63 -9.12
N ALA A 62 10.57 -10.61 -10.07
CA ALA A 62 10.66 -9.72 -11.21
C ALA A 62 9.25 -9.42 -11.74
N CYS A 63 9.18 -8.42 -12.62
CA CYS A 63 7.99 -8.11 -13.37
C CYS A 63 7.45 -9.38 -14.06
N LYS A 64 6.20 -9.73 -13.78
CA LYS A 64 5.56 -10.94 -14.34
C LYS A 64 5.35 -10.89 -15.85
N ILE A 65 5.54 -9.72 -16.46
CA ILE A 65 5.33 -9.47 -17.89
C ILE A 65 6.65 -9.59 -18.65
N CYS A 66 7.69 -8.86 -18.25
CA CYS A 66 8.96 -8.81 -18.98
C CYS A 66 10.17 -9.34 -18.19
N LYS A 67 9.96 -9.82 -16.96
CA LYS A 67 11.02 -10.32 -16.05
C LYS A 67 12.08 -9.27 -15.64
N GLY A 68 11.82 -7.98 -15.83
CA GLY A 68 12.67 -6.90 -15.31
C GLY A 68 12.48 -6.67 -13.81
N THR A 69 13.54 -6.25 -13.11
CA THR A 69 13.54 -5.99 -11.66
C THR A 69 13.45 -4.49 -11.31
N ASP A 70 13.55 -3.61 -12.30
CA ASP A 70 13.60 -2.15 -12.17
C ASP A 70 12.21 -1.46 -12.24
N HIS A 71 11.12 -2.22 -12.30
CA HIS A 71 9.77 -1.66 -12.27
C HIS A 71 8.76 -2.64 -11.67
N LEU A 72 7.69 -2.10 -11.10
CA LEU A 72 6.51 -2.89 -10.75
C LEU A 72 5.76 -3.29 -12.01
N ALA A 73 5.13 -4.47 -12.02
CA ALA A 73 4.36 -4.98 -13.17
C ALA A 73 3.30 -3.99 -13.70
N MET A 74 2.76 -3.13 -12.83
CA MET A 74 1.83 -2.06 -13.20
C MET A 74 2.44 -1.06 -14.19
N HIS A 75 3.73 -0.74 -14.02
CA HIS A 75 4.49 0.20 -14.83
C HIS A 75 5.42 -0.51 -15.83
N CYS A 76 5.07 -1.74 -16.23
CA CYS A 76 5.89 -2.46 -17.19
C CYS A 76 5.83 -1.81 -18.57
N PRO A 77 6.97 -1.43 -19.17
CA PRO A 77 7.01 -0.82 -20.51
C PRO A 77 6.56 -1.78 -21.64
N SER A 78 6.54 -3.08 -21.35
CA SER A 78 6.05 -4.11 -22.27
C SER A 78 4.58 -4.47 -22.05
N LYS A 79 3.87 -3.79 -21.14
CA LYS A 79 2.45 -4.08 -20.85
C LYS A 79 1.54 -3.78 -22.04
N ASP A 80 1.88 -2.77 -22.85
CA ASP A 80 1.11 -2.37 -24.03
C ASP A 80 1.42 -3.22 -25.28
N LYS A 81 2.30 -4.21 -25.14
CA LYS A 81 2.66 -5.13 -26.21
C LYS A 81 1.95 -6.45 -25.98
N CYS A 82 1.47 -7.04 -27.06
CA CYS A 82 1.01 -8.40 -27.06
C CYS A 82 2.14 -9.32 -26.59
N LEU A 83 1.88 -10.14 -25.57
CA LEU A 83 2.90 -11.06 -25.03
C LEU A 83 3.13 -12.25 -25.94
N ARG A 84 2.29 -12.43 -26.97
CA ARG A 84 2.44 -13.47 -27.99
C ARG A 84 3.32 -13.02 -29.15
N CYS A 85 3.08 -11.82 -29.70
CA CYS A 85 3.77 -11.36 -30.91
C CYS A 85 4.65 -10.13 -30.74
N GLY A 86 4.64 -9.49 -29.56
CA GLY A 86 5.43 -8.29 -29.25
C GLY A 86 4.90 -6.98 -29.82
N GLU A 87 3.84 -7.01 -30.62
CA GLU A 87 3.25 -5.80 -31.25
C GLU A 87 2.31 -5.07 -30.30
N LYS A 88 2.25 -3.75 -30.44
CA LYS A 88 1.33 -2.89 -29.68
C LYS A 88 -0.07 -2.92 -30.28
N GLY A 89 -1.06 -2.46 -29.52
CA GLY A 89 -2.44 -2.26 -29.99
C GLY A 89 -3.38 -3.44 -29.78
N HIS A 90 -2.89 -4.55 -29.19
CA HIS A 90 -3.73 -5.67 -28.78
C HIS A 90 -3.12 -6.45 -27.61
N VAL A 91 -3.96 -7.16 -26.87
CA VAL A 91 -3.53 -8.11 -25.82
C VAL A 91 -3.35 -9.52 -26.40
N SER A 92 -2.61 -10.39 -25.72
CA SER A 92 -2.32 -11.76 -26.18
C SER A 92 -3.55 -12.58 -26.58
N THR A 93 -4.70 -12.31 -25.96
CA THR A 93 -5.98 -12.95 -26.26
C THR A 93 -6.56 -12.52 -27.60
N ALA A 94 -6.33 -11.27 -28.01
CA ALA A 94 -6.79 -10.68 -29.26
C ALA A 94 -5.64 -10.58 -30.29
N CYS A 95 -4.66 -11.49 -30.22
CA CYS A 95 -3.53 -11.50 -31.13
C CYS A 95 -3.97 -11.96 -32.53
N PRO A 96 -3.81 -11.12 -33.58
CA PRO A 96 -4.25 -11.45 -34.94
C PRO A 96 -3.33 -12.47 -35.62
N LYS A 97 -2.12 -12.70 -35.10
CA LYS A 97 -1.23 -13.76 -35.60
C LYS A 97 -1.76 -15.13 -35.23
N GLU A 98 -1.88 -16.00 -36.24
CA GLU A 98 -2.29 -17.39 -36.11
C GLU A 98 -1.40 -18.14 -35.09
N ASN A 99 -2.06 -19.01 -34.33
CA ASN A 99 -1.60 -19.53 -33.04
C ASN A 99 -0.40 -20.49 -33.16
N SER A 100 0.82 -19.98 -33.35
CA SER A 100 2.06 -20.79 -33.38
C SER A 100 2.73 -20.95 -32.00
N GLY A 101 2.04 -20.63 -30.91
CA GLY A 101 2.55 -20.85 -29.56
C GLY A 101 1.44 -21.04 -28.56
N LYS A 102 1.06 -22.31 -28.31
CA LYS A 102 0.12 -22.69 -27.25
C LYS A 102 0.61 -22.12 -25.92
N TYR A 103 -0.02 -21.05 -25.42
CA TYR A 103 0.08 -20.70 -24.00
C TYR A 103 -0.59 -21.83 -23.23
N VAL A 104 0.22 -22.70 -22.61
CA VAL A 104 -0.26 -23.69 -21.66
C VAL A 104 -0.28 -22.99 -20.30
N PRO A 105 -1.46 -22.59 -19.77
CA PRO A 105 -1.53 -22.15 -18.38
C PRO A 105 -0.98 -23.28 -17.50
N PRO A 106 -0.26 -22.98 -16.40
CA PRO A 106 0.22 -24.03 -15.49
C PRO A 106 -0.97 -24.90 -15.11
N LYS A 107 -0.89 -26.19 -15.43
CA LYS A 107 -1.92 -27.17 -15.08
C LYS A 107 -2.05 -27.14 -13.56
N LYS A 108 -3.15 -26.58 -13.05
CA LYS A 108 -3.55 -26.74 -11.65
C LYS A 108 -3.64 -28.25 -11.43
N VAL A 109 -2.67 -28.84 -10.75
CA VAL A 109 -2.78 -30.24 -10.29
C VAL A 109 -3.90 -30.26 -9.27
N ARG A 110 -5.10 -30.60 -9.74
CA ARG A 110 -6.24 -30.91 -8.90
C ARG A 110 -5.91 -32.21 -8.19
N ALA A 111 -5.55 -32.14 -6.91
CA ALA A 111 -5.80 -33.24 -6.00
C ALA A 111 -7.32 -33.46 -5.99
N GLY A 112 -7.79 -34.53 -6.62
CA GLY A 112 -9.21 -34.81 -6.72
C GLY A 112 -9.80 -35.27 -5.38
N ARG A 113 -10.94 -34.70 -5.02
CA ARG A 113 -12.22 -35.44 -4.85
C ARG A 113 -13.38 -34.48 -4.53
N GLY A 114 -14.54 -34.75 -5.14
CA GLY A 114 -15.85 -34.23 -4.72
C GLY A 114 -16.57 -33.39 -5.76
N ALA A 115 -17.66 -33.91 -6.31
CA ALA A 115 -18.59 -33.22 -7.19
C ALA A 115 -19.74 -32.60 -6.39
N ALA A 116 -20.26 -31.45 -6.85
CA ALA A 116 -21.67 -31.09 -6.79
C ALA A 116 -21.95 -30.00 -7.86
N PRO A 117 -23.09 -30.05 -8.58
CA PRO A 117 -23.53 -28.98 -9.47
C PRO A 117 -24.35 -27.95 -8.69
N GLY A 118 -24.25 -26.67 -9.04
CA GLY A 118 -25.01 -25.61 -8.39
C GLY A 118 -24.58 -24.20 -8.80
N GLU A 119 -25.08 -23.79 -9.97
CA GLU A 119 -25.71 -22.49 -10.22
C GLU A 119 -24.96 -21.17 -9.92
N ASN A 120 -24.77 -20.47 -11.03
CA ASN A 120 -24.30 -19.13 -11.26
C ASN A 120 -25.07 -18.06 -10.45
N LYS A 121 -24.35 -17.26 -9.66
CA LYS A 121 -24.70 -15.86 -9.40
C LYS A 121 -23.45 -14.99 -9.39
N ARG A 122 -23.35 -14.13 -10.39
CA ARG A 122 -22.59 -12.87 -10.32
C ARG A 122 -23.60 -11.82 -9.84
N GLY A 123 -23.29 -11.17 -8.73
CA GLY A 123 -23.83 -9.90 -8.25
C GLY A 123 -22.74 -9.33 -7.34
N GLY A 124 -22.29 -8.07 -7.43
CA GLY A 124 -23.07 -6.87 -7.71
C GLY A 124 -24.01 -6.65 -6.53
N GLY A 125 -23.66 -5.75 -5.61
CA GLY A 125 -24.38 -5.57 -4.34
C GLY A 125 -23.51 -4.91 -3.27
N ASP A 126 -23.22 -3.65 -3.52
CA ASP A 126 -22.97 -2.56 -2.59
C ASP A 126 -24.22 -2.28 -1.74
N ASP A 127 -24.43 -3.01 -0.63
CA ASP A 127 -25.52 -2.72 0.32
C ASP A 127 -25.12 -3.23 1.73
N LEU A 128 -24.26 -2.48 2.41
CA LEU A 128 -24.05 -2.60 3.86
C LEU A 128 -24.66 -1.38 4.56
N GLU A 129 -25.93 -1.15 4.29
CA GLU A 129 -26.78 -0.25 5.06
C GLU A 129 -28.07 -1.04 5.37
N ASP A 130 -28.55 -0.90 6.60
CA ASP A 130 -29.72 -1.56 7.24
C ASP A 130 -29.39 -2.77 8.15
N ASP A 131 -29.88 -2.71 9.40
CA ASP A 131 -29.79 -3.66 10.53
C ASP A 131 -28.67 -3.49 11.59
N PHE A 132 -28.48 -2.27 12.12
CA PHE A 132 -28.10 -2.12 13.54
C PHE A 132 -28.78 -0.89 14.17
N GLU A 133 -30.11 -0.91 14.19
CA GLU A 133 -30.92 -0.04 15.05
C GLU A 133 -31.68 -0.94 16.04
N GLU A 134 -31.43 -0.77 17.33
CA GLU A 134 -32.42 -0.67 18.44
C GLU A 134 -31.62 -0.54 19.75
N GLU A 135 -31.31 0.68 20.18
CA GLU A 135 -32.13 1.53 21.06
C GLU A 135 -31.98 1.15 22.54
N LEU A 136 -31.25 1.98 23.30
CA LEU A 136 -31.58 2.36 24.68
C LEU A 136 -31.11 3.81 24.90
N GLY A 137 -32.07 4.70 25.18
CA GLY A 137 -31.85 6.07 25.67
C GLY A 137 -31.14 6.09 27.04
N GLU A 138 -30.80 7.22 27.66
CA GLU A 138 -31.41 8.54 27.66
C GLU A 138 -30.37 9.64 27.94
N ALA A 139 -30.74 10.86 27.58
CA ALA A 139 -29.96 12.07 27.70
C ALA A 139 -29.81 12.57 29.14
N VAL A 140 -28.62 13.07 29.49
CA VAL A 140 -28.51 14.21 30.40
C VAL A 140 -27.33 15.11 30.01
N LYS A 141 -27.63 16.33 29.57
CA LYS A 141 -26.66 17.43 29.40
C LYS A 141 -26.30 17.94 30.80
N PRO A 142 -25.08 18.46 30.99
CA PRO A 142 -25.03 19.89 31.28
C PRO A 142 -23.96 20.66 30.52
N ALA A 143 -24.33 21.88 30.20
CA ALA A 143 -23.49 22.93 29.66
C ALA A 143 -22.58 23.54 30.75
N LEU A 144 -21.62 24.36 30.28
CA LEU A 144 -20.83 25.36 31.02
C LEU A 144 -19.57 24.77 31.70
N LYS A 145 -18.36 25.36 31.69
CA LYS A 145 -17.86 26.72 31.44
C LYS A 145 -16.35 26.70 31.14
N ARG A 146 -15.89 27.78 30.50
CA ARG A 146 -14.50 28.22 30.26
C ARG A 146 -13.71 28.44 31.56
N LYS A 147 -12.39 28.15 31.55
CA LYS A 147 -11.27 28.83 32.26
C LYS A 147 -10.00 28.52 31.45
N THR A 148 -9.37 29.45 30.73
CA THR A 148 -8.43 30.52 31.14
C THR A 148 -7.35 30.06 32.12
N GLU A 149 -6.11 30.02 31.61
CA GLU A 149 -4.88 30.55 32.23
C GLU A 149 -4.50 30.05 33.62
N SER A 150 -3.33 29.39 33.70
CA SER A 150 -2.39 29.60 34.80
C SER A 150 -0.99 29.22 34.34
N ASP A 151 -0.15 30.23 34.28
CA ASP A 151 1.31 30.16 34.25
C ASP A 151 1.84 29.26 35.36
N GLY A 152 2.94 28.57 35.07
CA GLY A 152 3.68 27.75 36.01
C GLY A 152 5.17 27.96 35.79
N ASP A 153 5.69 29.01 36.41
CA ASP A 153 7.11 29.22 36.66
C ASP A 153 7.66 28.08 37.51
N GLY A 154 8.81 27.55 37.10
CA GLY A 154 9.53 26.51 37.81
C GLY A 154 11.02 26.81 37.78
N ASP A 155 11.43 27.73 38.65
CA ASP A 155 12.83 27.94 39.02
C ASP A 155 13.40 26.65 39.62
N GLY A 156 14.55 26.24 39.10
CA GLY A 156 15.30 25.08 39.57
C GLY A 156 16.78 25.44 39.62
N ASP A 157 17.15 26.16 40.68
CA ASP A 157 18.53 26.36 41.10
C ASP A 157 19.18 25.01 41.41
N GLY A 158 20.38 24.81 40.87
CA GLY A 158 21.19 23.62 41.10
C GLY A 158 22.66 24.01 41.14
N ASP A 159 23.07 24.59 42.28
CA ASP A 159 24.47 24.73 42.68
C ASP A 159 25.12 23.35 42.81
N GLY A 160 26.28 23.18 42.18
CA GLY A 160 27.13 22.01 42.33
C GLY A 160 28.59 22.44 42.35
N ASP A 161 29.18 22.29 43.53
CA ASP A 161 30.54 22.61 44.01
C ASP A 161 31.69 22.15 43.08
#